data_AF-A0A4R5MCC0-F1
#
_entry.id   AF-A0A4R5MCC0-F1
#
_cell.length_a   1.000
_cell.length_b   1.000
_cell.length_c   1.000
_cell.angle_alpha   90.00
_cell.angle_beta   90.00
_cell.angle_gamma   90.00
#
_symmetry.space_group_name_H-M   'P 1'
#
loop_
_entity.id
_entity.type
_entity.pdbx_description
1 polymer ?
#
loop_
_entity_poly.entity_id
_entity_poly.type
_entity_poly.pdbx_seq_one_letter_code
_entity_poly.pdbx_strand_id
1 'polypeptide(L)'
;MQRSGRGFTLLELVVALAAMAVVAAFALPGWRNQIARGHRIDAVAALYRAAQFVDAQSPLPASLPAGMDQAPPGGTAVYRLKLLAADETNGGYTIVASPTETGPMRNDPCGAFMLDANGTRGNQAPGLANAAVPVTVPNSRDCWRDR
;
A
#
# COMPACT_ATOMS: atom_id res chain seq x y z
N MET A 1 -11.59 55.50 27.93
CA MET A 1 -11.54 54.19 28.63
C MET A 1 -11.03 53.14 27.64
N GLN A 2 -9.72 52.89 27.60
CA GLN A 2 -9.16 51.83 26.77
C GLN A 2 -9.32 50.50 27.52
N ARG A 3 -10.16 49.60 26.97
CA ARG A 3 -10.17 48.20 27.40
C ARG A 3 -8.84 47.60 26.98
N SER A 4 -7.97 47.32 27.93
CA SER A 4 -6.82 46.44 27.72
C SER A 4 -7.37 45.08 27.31
N GLY A 5 -7.18 44.72 26.03
CA GLY A 5 -7.47 43.37 25.56
C GLY A 5 -6.68 42.38 26.40
N ARG A 6 -7.37 41.42 27.02
CA ARG A 6 -6.74 40.32 27.74
C ARG A 6 -6.00 39.45 26.71
N GLY A 7 -4.70 39.66 26.57
CA GLY A 7 -3.83 38.83 25.74
C GLY A 7 -3.56 37.48 26.40
N PHE A 8 -3.34 36.46 25.57
CA PHE A 8 -2.94 35.11 25.98
C PHE A 8 -1.59 35.17 26.71
N THR A 9 -1.46 34.45 27.83
CA THR A 9 -0.15 34.39 28.53
C THR A 9 0.77 33.36 27.88
N LEU A 10 2.08 33.56 28.01
CA LEU A 10 3.07 32.57 27.53
C LEU A 10 2.88 31.20 28.22
N LEU A 11 2.48 31.21 29.49
CA LEU A 11 2.17 29.99 30.23
C LEU A 11 0.97 29.25 29.64
N GLU A 12 -0.09 29.97 29.28
CA GLU A 12 -1.29 29.41 28.68
C GLU A 12 -0.99 28.78 27.31
N LEU A 13 -0.13 29.41 26.52
CA LEU A 13 0.35 28.85 25.25
C LEU A 13 1.11 27.54 25.47
N VAL A 14 2.04 27.50 26.44
CA VAL A 14 2.83 26.30 26.73
C VAL A 14 1.94 25.15 27.20
N VAL A 15 0.95 25.44 28.07
CA VAL A 15 -0.02 24.43 28.55
C VAL A 15 -0.89 23.92 27.39
N ALA A 16 -1.36 24.81 26.51
CA ALA A 16 -2.14 24.42 25.33
C ALA A 16 -1.33 23.54 24.37
N LEU A 17 -0.07 23.90 24.09
CA LEU A 17 0.82 23.10 23.24
C LEU A 17 1.16 21.74 23.85
N ALA A 18 1.37 21.67 25.17
CA ALA A 18 1.59 20.42 25.88
C ALA A 18 0.37 19.50 25.77
N ALA A 19 -0.84 20.02 25.95
CA ALA A 19 -2.07 19.25 25.79
C ALA A 19 -2.24 18.74 24.34
N MET A 20 -1.97 19.59 23.34
CA MET A 20 -2.03 19.19 21.92
C MET A 20 -1.02 18.08 21.58
N ALA A 21 0.20 18.14 22.14
CA ALA A 21 1.23 17.13 21.91
C ALA A 21 0.81 15.75 22.43
N VAL A 22 0.18 15.70 23.61
CA VAL A 22 -0.36 14.44 24.18
C VAL A 22 -1.43 13.85 23.28
N VAL A 23 -2.37 14.65 22.78
CA VAL A 23 -3.42 14.18 21.87
C VAL A 23 -2.83 13.67 20.56
N ALA A 24 -1.90 14.43 19.97
CA ALA A 24 -1.26 14.08 18.71
C ALA A 24 -0.50 12.74 18.77
N ALA A 25 0.13 12.43 19.92
CA ALA A 25 0.88 11.19 20.12
C ALA A 25 0.02 9.93 19.91
N PHE A 26 -1.26 9.97 20.27
CA PHE A 26 -2.19 8.84 20.08
C PHE A 26 -2.99 8.92 18.78
N ALA A 27 -3.36 10.13 18.34
CA ALA A 27 -4.18 10.31 17.15
C ALA A 27 -3.43 9.98 15.84
N LEU A 28 -2.17 10.41 15.73
CA LEU A 28 -1.37 10.25 14.51
C LEU A 28 -1.08 8.79 14.10
N PRO A 29 -0.66 7.87 14.98
CA PRO A 29 -0.44 6.48 14.59
C PRO A 29 -1.73 5.81 14.11
N GLY A 30 -2.87 6.10 14.74
CA GLY A 30 -4.18 5.59 14.32
C GLY A 30 -4.55 6.03 12.90
N TRP A 31 -4.41 7.32 12.59
CA TRP A 31 -4.69 7.85 11.25
C TRP A 31 -3.80 7.22 10.18
N ARG A 32 -2.48 7.10 10.44
CA ARG A 32 -1.53 6.49 9.50
C ARG A 32 -1.90 5.05 9.14
N ASN A 33 -2.34 4.27 10.12
CA ASN A 33 -2.77 2.89 9.89
C ASN A 33 -4.03 2.81 9.02
N GLN A 34 -4.97 3.75 9.16
CA GLN A 34 -6.17 3.80 8.32
C GLN A 34 -5.83 4.12 6.86
N ILE A 35 -4.94 5.08 6.62
CA ILE A 35 -4.48 5.40 5.26
C ILE A 35 -3.71 4.23 4.64
N ALA A 36 -2.84 3.57 5.42
CA ALA A 36 -2.13 2.38 4.98
C ALA A 36 -3.09 1.26 4.53
N ARG A 37 -4.14 0.99 5.32
CA ARG A 37 -5.19 0.03 4.99
C ARG A 37 -5.87 0.37 3.66
N GLY A 38 -6.22 1.64 3.45
CA GLY A 38 -6.77 2.11 2.17
C GLY A 38 -5.87 1.79 0.98
N HIS A 39 -4.57 2.09 1.09
CA HIS A 39 -3.61 1.78 0.03
C HIS A 39 -3.42 0.28 -0.23
N ARG A 40 -3.52 -0.58 0.81
CA ARG A 40 -3.48 -2.04 0.64
C ARG A 40 -4.72 -2.54 -0.11
N ILE A 41 -5.90 -2.01 0.20
CA ILE A 41 -7.14 -2.31 -0.54
C ILE A 41 -6.97 -1.92 -2.01
N ASP A 42 -6.45 -0.72 -2.29
CA ASP A 42 -6.22 -0.24 -3.66
C ASP A 42 -5.25 -1.14 -4.44
N ALA A 43 -4.15 -1.57 -3.80
CA ALA A 43 -3.18 -2.48 -4.39
C ALA A 43 -3.82 -3.83 -4.75
N VAL A 44 -4.59 -4.41 -3.83
CA VAL A 44 -5.30 -5.69 -4.05
C VAL A 44 -6.37 -5.54 -5.14
N ALA A 45 -7.14 -4.44 -5.15
CA ALA A 45 -8.11 -4.17 -6.19
C ALA A 45 -7.45 -3.99 -7.58
N ALA A 46 -6.26 -3.39 -7.64
CA ALA A 46 -5.49 -3.30 -8.87
C ALA A 46 -4.98 -4.68 -9.33
N LEU A 47 -4.52 -5.54 -8.42
CA LEU A 47 -4.11 -6.92 -8.75
C LEU A 47 -5.24 -7.71 -9.40
N TYR A 48 -6.45 -7.67 -8.84
CA TYR A 48 -7.59 -8.36 -9.44
C TYR A 48 -7.97 -7.80 -10.80
N ARG A 49 -8.00 -6.46 -10.96
CA ARG A 49 -8.27 -5.84 -12.27
C ARG A 49 -7.23 -6.24 -13.31
N ALA A 50 -5.96 -6.28 -12.92
CA ALA A 50 -4.86 -6.71 -13.79
C ALA A 50 -4.98 -8.20 -14.15
N ALA A 51 -5.29 -9.07 -13.19
CA ALA A 51 -5.50 -10.51 -13.45
C ALA A 51 -6.63 -10.74 -14.45
N GLN A 52 -7.79 -10.09 -14.24
CA GLN A 52 -8.92 -10.18 -15.17
C GLN A 52 -8.56 -9.72 -16.59
N PHE A 53 -7.72 -8.68 -16.71
CA PHE A 53 -7.24 -8.21 -18.01
C PHE A 53 -6.29 -9.21 -18.67
N VAL A 54 -5.38 -9.82 -17.90
CA VAL A 54 -4.43 -10.82 -18.40
C VAL A 54 -5.17 -12.10 -18.83
N ASP A 55 -6.13 -12.57 -18.03
CA ASP A 55 -6.95 -13.75 -18.32
C ASP A 55 -7.80 -13.59 -19.59
N ALA A 56 -8.20 -12.36 -19.91
CA ALA A 56 -8.96 -12.05 -21.12
C ALA A 56 -8.10 -12.04 -22.41
N GLN A 57 -6.78 -12.20 -22.30
CA GLN A 57 -5.85 -12.15 -23.43
C GLN A 57 -5.26 -13.51 -23.77
N SER A 58 -5.15 -13.79 -25.07
CA SER A 58 -4.40 -14.93 -25.61
C SER A 58 -3.77 -14.51 -26.94
N PRO A 59 -2.42 -14.43 -27.05
CA PRO A 59 -1.42 -14.80 -26.04
C PRO A 59 -1.32 -13.82 -24.85
N LEU A 60 -0.61 -14.23 -23.79
CA LEU A 60 -0.30 -13.39 -22.62
C LEU A 60 0.42 -12.09 -23.06
N PRO A 61 0.05 -10.92 -22.52
CA PRO A 61 0.75 -9.68 -22.80
C PRO A 61 2.15 -9.69 -22.16
N ALA A 62 3.10 -8.99 -22.78
CA ALA A 62 4.45 -8.84 -22.22
C ALA A 62 4.48 -7.94 -20.95
N SER A 63 3.52 -7.04 -20.81
CA SER A 63 3.42 -6.11 -19.68
C SER A 63 1.98 -5.63 -19.47
N LEU A 64 1.69 -5.08 -18.29
CA LEU A 64 0.42 -4.41 -18.03
C LEU A 64 0.36 -3.07 -18.79
N PRO A 65 -0.82 -2.67 -19.30
CA PRO A 65 -1.00 -1.39 -19.96
C PRO A 65 -0.98 -0.24 -18.95
N ALA A 66 -0.73 0.97 -19.46
CA ALA A 66 -0.78 2.19 -18.65
C ALA A 66 -2.15 2.32 -17.95
N GLY A 67 -2.12 2.61 -16.65
CA GLY A 67 -3.33 2.73 -15.81
C GLY A 67 -3.77 1.42 -15.13
N MET A 68 -3.14 0.30 -15.48
CA MET A 68 -3.19 -0.96 -14.72
C MET A 68 -1.84 -1.34 -14.11
N ASP A 69 -0.78 -0.60 -14.43
CA ASP A 69 0.58 -0.78 -13.93
C ASP A 69 0.84 -0.07 -12.59
N GLN A 70 -0.21 0.48 -11.96
CA GLN A 70 -0.11 1.19 -10.68
C GLN A 70 -1.40 1.18 -9.85
N ALA A 71 -1.23 1.40 -8.55
CA ALA A 71 -2.29 1.68 -7.60
C ALA A 71 -1.94 2.93 -6.77
N PRO A 72 -2.87 3.89 -6.59
CA PRO A 72 -4.17 3.99 -7.28
C PRO A 72 -4.01 4.15 -8.81
N PRO A 73 -5.06 3.87 -9.61
CA PRO A 73 -4.95 3.86 -11.08
C PRO A 73 -4.64 5.25 -11.69
N GLY A 74 -4.89 6.33 -10.94
CA GLY A 74 -4.56 7.70 -11.32
C GLY A 74 -3.88 8.46 -10.19
N GLY A 75 -3.21 9.56 -10.54
CA GLY A 75 -2.44 10.37 -9.59
C GLY A 75 -1.06 9.77 -9.28
N THR A 76 -0.58 10.01 -8.07
CA THR A 76 0.74 9.55 -7.62
C THR A 76 0.71 8.06 -7.28
N ALA A 77 1.56 7.27 -7.93
CA ALA A 77 1.68 5.84 -7.66
C ALA A 77 2.13 5.56 -6.22
N VAL A 78 1.35 4.77 -5.50
CA VAL A 78 1.72 4.22 -4.18
C VAL A 78 2.26 2.80 -4.32
N TYR A 79 1.66 2.02 -5.23
CA TYR A 79 2.12 0.70 -5.66
C TYR A 79 2.34 0.69 -7.17
N ARG A 80 3.34 -0.06 -7.62
CA ARG A 80 3.61 -0.37 -9.03
C ARG A 80 3.34 -1.84 -9.28
N LEU A 81 2.59 -2.14 -10.33
CA LEU A 81 2.23 -3.50 -10.70
C LEU A 81 3.15 -3.97 -11.83
N LYS A 82 3.63 -5.20 -11.72
CA LYS A 82 4.38 -5.89 -12.76
C LYS A 82 3.75 -7.25 -13.02
N LEU A 83 3.63 -7.59 -14.30
CA LEU A 83 3.34 -8.95 -14.75
C LEU A 83 4.66 -9.68 -14.92
N LEU A 84 4.79 -10.83 -14.27
CA LEU A 84 5.92 -11.73 -14.38
C LEU A 84 5.46 -13.02 -15.03
N ALA A 85 6.18 -13.47 -16.06
CA ALA A 85 5.98 -14.81 -16.60
C ALA A 85 6.31 -15.85 -15.52
N ALA A 86 5.49 -16.88 -15.42
CA ALA A 86 5.68 -17.99 -14.51
C ALA A 86 5.50 -19.31 -15.26
N ASP A 87 5.81 -20.42 -14.60
CA ASP A 87 5.59 -21.75 -15.17
C ASP A 87 4.12 -22.19 -14.99
N GLU A 88 3.80 -23.39 -15.49
CA GLU A 88 2.47 -23.99 -15.37
C GLU A 88 2.04 -24.22 -13.91
N THR A 89 2.97 -24.31 -12.95
CA THR A 89 2.63 -24.52 -11.53
C THR A 89 1.88 -23.34 -10.94
N ASN A 90 2.15 -22.13 -11.43
CA ASN A 90 1.46 -20.89 -11.06
C ASN A 90 0.35 -20.52 -12.06
N GLY A 91 0.07 -21.39 -13.04
CA GLY A 91 -0.89 -21.15 -14.12
C GLY A 91 -0.38 -20.21 -15.22
N GLY A 92 0.95 -20.02 -15.31
CA GLY A 92 1.62 -19.32 -16.42
C GLY A 92 2.01 -17.86 -16.14
N TYR A 93 1.49 -17.22 -15.08
CA TYR A 93 1.91 -15.88 -14.71
C TYR A 93 1.74 -15.57 -13.21
N THR A 94 2.41 -14.51 -12.77
CA THR A 94 2.22 -13.90 -11.45
C THR A 94 2.24 -12.38 -11.57
N ILE A 95 1.29 -11.70 -10.93
CA ILE A 95 1.24 -10.25 -10.86
C ILE A 95 1.70 -9.81 -9.48
N VAL A 96 2.63 -8.87 -9.44
CA VAL A 96 3.24 -8.34 -8.22
C VAL A 96 2.94 -6.85 -8.11
N ALA A 97 2.31 -6.42 -7.02
CA ALA A 97 2.08 -5.02 -6.65
C ALA A 97 3.08 -4.61 -5.57
N SER A 98 4.10 -3.84 -5.95
CA SER A 98 5.20 -3.44 -5.06
C SER A 98 5.07 -1.98 -4.62
N PRO A 99 5.27 -1.66 -3.33
CA PRO A 99 5.23 -0.27 -2.88
C PRO A 99 6.34 0.56 -3.54
N THR A 100 6.07 1.82 -3.85
CA THR A 100 7.07 2.72 -4.41
C THR A 100 8.13 3.07 -3.37
N GLU A 101 9.40 3.15 -3.80
CA GLU A 101 10.53 3.39 -2.89
C GLU A 101 10.46 4.73 -2.16
N THR A 102 9.82 5.73 -2.76
CA THR A 102 9.62 7.07 -2.17
C THR A 102 8.21 7.28 -1.64
N GLY A 103 7.36 6.25 -1.69
CA GLY A 103 5.94 6.33 -1.34
C GLY A 103 5.66 6.15 0.16
N PRO A 104 4.42 6.44 0.58
CA PRO A 104 3.99 6.27 1.97
C PRO A 104 4.03 4.81 2.45
N MET A 105 4.06 3.85 1.51
CA MET A 105 4.06 2.41 1.79
C MET A 105 5.43 1.73 1.70
N ARG A 106 6.51 2.48 1.52
CA ARG A 106 7.88 1.93 1.42
C ARG A 106 8.24 0.99 2.57
N ASN A 107 7.87 1.35 3.80
CA ASN A 107 8.18 0.61 5.01
C ASN A 107 6.97 -0.20 5.53
N ASP A 108 5.98 -0.45 4.68
CA ASP A 108 4.81 -1.23 5.09
C ASP A 108 5.22 -2.68 5.39
N PRO A 109 4.80 -3.25 6.54
CA PRO A 109 5.18 -4.62 6.90
C PRO A 109 4.62 -5.67 5.92
N CYS A 110 3.55 -5.37 5.19
CA CYS A 110 2.98 -6.28 4.20
C CYS A 110 3.82 -6.37 2.93
N GLY A 111 4.63 -5.34 2.62
CA GLY A 111 5.50 -5.32 1.46
C GLY A 111 4.76 -5.43 0.13
N ALA A 112 5.28 -6.23 -0.80
CA ALA A 112 4.68 -6.41 -2.12
C ALA A 112 3.60 -7.49 -2.08
N PHE A 113 2.44 -7.24 -2.69
CA PHE A 113 1.34 -8.21 -2.80
C PHE A 113 1.47 -9.00 -4.10
N MET A 114 1.16 -10.29 -4.09
CA MET A 114 1.24 -11.18 -5.25
C MET A 114 -0.07 -11.94 -5.49
N LEU A 115 -0.43 -12.08 -6.76
CA LEU A 115 -1.53 -12.91 -7.21
C LEU A 115 -1.07 -13.70 -8.44
N ASP A 116 -1.16 -15.02 -8.40
CA ASP A 116 -0.92 -15.88 -9.56
C ASP A 116 -2.22 -16.19 -10.33
N ALA A 117 -2.09 -16.85 -11.49
CA ALA A 117 -3.22 -17.22 -12.34
C ALA A 117 -4.17 -18.25 -11.70
N ASN A 118 -3.67 -19.04 -10.75
CA ASN A 118 -4.46 -19.99 -9.98
C ASN A 118 -5.24 -19.33 -8.81
N GLY A 119 -5.05 -18.03 -8.60
CA GLY A 119 -5.66 -17.28 -7.50
C GLY A 119 -4.93 -17.41 -6.17
N THR A 120 -3.73 -17.99 -6.15
CA THR A 120 -2.86 -18.05 -4.98
C THR A 120 -2.41 -16.64 -4.62
N ARG A 121 -2.58 -16.30 -3.35
CA ARG A 121 -2.26 -14.98 -2.79
C ARG A 121 -0.99 -15.09 -1.97
N GLY A 122 -0.10 -14.13 -2.14
CA GLY A 122 1.13 -14.07 -1.37
C GLY A 122 1.56 -12.64 -1.11
N ASN A 123 2.61 -12.51 -0.30
CA ASN A 123 3.33 -11.25 -0.17
C ASN A 123 4.84 -11.51 -0.13
N GLN A 124 5.62 -10.46 -0.40
CA GLN A 124 7.07 -10.46 -0.28
C GLN A 124 7.52 -9.31 0.59
N ALA A 125 8.62 -9.51 1.31
CA ALA A 125 9.23 -8.45 2.09
C ALA A 125 9.60 -7.25 1.19
N PRO A 126 9.53 -6.01 1.72
CA PRO A 126 10.00 -4.83 1.00
C PRO A 126 11.41 -5.04 0.43
N GLY A 127 11.61 -4.73 -0.86
CA GLY A 127 12.91 -4.87 -1.54
C GLY A 127 13.14 -6.18 -2.29
N LEU A 128 12.24 -7.17 -2.22
CA LEU A 128 12.35 -8.45 -2.97
C LEU A 128 11.44 -8.53 -4.22
N ALA A 129 10.87 -7.38 -4.61
CA ALA A 129 9.81 -7.16 -5.63
C ALA A 129 10.03 -7.73 -7.05
N ASN A 130 11.18 -8.32 -7.35
CA ASN A 130 11.50 -8.82 -8.70
C ASN A 130 11.51 -10.34 -8.81
N ALA A 131 11.19 -11.08 -7.74
CA ALA A 131 11.08 -12.54 -7.79
C ALA A 131 9.61 -12.96 -7.95
N ALA A 132 9.33 -13.99 -8.75
CA ALA A 132 8.04 -14.67 -8.75
C ALA A 132 7.90 -15.66 -7.57
N VAL A 133 8.89 -15.70 -6.66
CA VAL A 133 8.96 -16.66 -5.56
C VAL A 133 8.24 -16.09 -4.34
N PRO A 134 7.22 -16.76 -3.79
CA PRO A 134 6.63 -16.36 -2.53
C PRO A 134 7.64 -16.49 -1.39
N VAL A 135 8.18 -15.35 -0.93
CA VAL A 135 8.99 -15.30 0.28
C VAL A 135 8.02 -15.10 1.44
N THR A 136 7.82 -16.14 2.25
CA THR A 136 6.95 -16.08 3.43
C THR A 136 7.40 -14.97 4.38
N VAL A 137 6.71 -13.84 4.31
CA VAL A 137 6.81 -12.77 5.31
C VAL A 137 6.04 -13.25 6.55
N PRO A 138 6.56 -13.07 7.78
CA PRO A 138 5.78 -13.29 8.99
C PRO A 138 4.45 -12.52 8.87
N ASN A 139 3.32 -13.18 9.10
CA ASN A 139 1.96 -12.62 9.04
C ASN A 139 1.40 -12.30 7.64
N SER A 140 1.89 -12.96 6.58
CA SER A 140 1.32 -12.88 5.21
C SER A 140 -0.21 -13.02 5.13
N ARG A 141 -0.77 -13.91 5.97
CA ARG A 141 -2.21 -14.17 6.06
C ARG A 141 -3.01 -12.99 6.60
N ASP A 142 -2.41 -12.17 7.46
CA ASP A 142 -3.07 -11.01 8.05
C ASP A 142 -3.13 -9.88 7.03
N CYS A 143 -2.09 -9.69 6.21
CA CYS A 143 -2.05 -8.67 5.17
C CYS A 143 -3.16 -8.78 4.11
N TRP A 144 -3.58 -10.00 3.76
CA TRP A 144 -4.68 -10.24 2.82
C TRP A 144 -6.06 -10.33 3.50
N ARG A 145 -6.12 -10.44 4.83
CA ARG A 145 -7.38 -10.42 5.62
C ARG A 145 -7.72 -9.01 6.10
N ASP A 146 -6.72 -8.24 6.51
CA ASP A 146 -6.86 -6.89 7.06
C ASP A 146 -6.91 -5.80 5.98
N ARG A 147 -7.62 -6.09 4.89
CA ARG A 147 -8.00 -5.12 3.85
C ARG A 147 -9.25 -4.38 4.32
#